data_AF-A0A060BZV5-F1
#
_entry.id   AF-A0A060BZV5-F1
#
_cell.length_a   1.000
_cell.length_b   1.000
_cell.length_c   1.000
_cell.angle_alpha   90.00
_cell.angle_beta   90.00
_cell.angle_gamma   90.00
#
_symmetry.space_group_name_H-M   'P 1'
#
loop_
_entity.id
_entity.type
_entity.pdbx_description
1 polymer ?
#
loop_
_entity_poly.entity_id
_entity_poly.type
_entity_poly.pdbx_seq_one_letter_code
_entity_poly.pdbx_strand_id
1 'polypeptide(L)'
;RQPAAQRIVEVFDALEGVAPNSWPCWAMSNHDVTRHVTRWNLSDAGAKAYATVLMCLRGSVCLYQGEELGLPEAEIAYEDLQDPYGKEFWPEYKGRDGCRTPMVWDMGVNGGFSPSQPWLPVPHAHLQRTVTAEEADAQSVLHHYRWAIGLRRKHPA
;
A
#
# COMPACT_ATOMS: atom_id res chain seq x y z
N ARG A 1 -5.44 -10.40 -9.18
CA ARG A 1 -4.76 -10.31 -10.51
C ARG A 1 -4.23 -8.90 -10.66
N GLN A 2 -3.00 -8.73 -11.15
CA GLN A 2 -2.41 -7.41 -11.42
C GLN A 2 -3.23 -6.68 -12.49
N PRO A 3 -3.48 -5.36 -12.35
CA PRO A 3 -4.16 -4.62 -13.39
C PRO A 3 -3.25 -4.48 -14.61
N ALA A 4 -3.55 -5.21 -15.69
CA ALA A 4 -2.83 -5.09 -16.96
C ALA A 4 -3.03 -3.70 -17.58
N ALA A 5 -2.14 -3.30 -18.49
CA ALA A 5 -2.24 -2.02 -19.21
C ALA A 5 -3.62 -1.83 -19.87
N GLN A 6 -4.16 -2.89 -20.47
CA GLN A 6 -5.51 -2.88 -21.06
C GLN A 6 -6.59 -2.51 -20.04
N ARG A 7 -6.48 -3.01 -18.81
CA ARG A 7 -7.44 -2.69 -17.74
C ARG A 7 -7.36 -1.23 -17.33
N ILE A 8 -6.16 -0.63 -17.36
CA ILE A 8 -5.99 0.80 -17.07
C ILE A 8 -6.70 1.62 -18.16
N VAL A 9 -6.49 1.31 -19.43
CA VAL A 9 -7.18 1.99 -20.55
C VAL A 9 -8.70 1.89 -20.39
N GLU A 10 -9.24 0.70 -20.15
CA GLU A 10 -10.68 0.50 -19.93
C GLU A 10 -11.24 1.34 -18.78
N VAL A 11 -10.48 1.53 -17.70
CA VAL A 11 -10.90 2.36 -16.56
C VAL A 11 -10.95 3.83 -16.96
N PHE A 12 -10.00 4.30 -17.77
CA PHE A 12 -9.97 5.68 -18.25
C PHE A 12 -11.09 5.94 -19.25
N ASP A 13 -11.30 5.03 -20.21
CA ASP A 13 -12.39 5.12 -21.19
C ASP A 13 -13.76 5.13 -20.49
N ALA A 14 -13.94 4.26 -19.47
CA ALA A 14 -15.17 4.23 -18.68
C ALA A 14 -15.39 5.52 -17.87
N LEU A 15 -14.32 6.08 -17.26
CA LEU A 15 -14.40 7.35 -16.55
C LEU A 15 -14.77 8.50 -17.50
N GLU A 16 -14.15 8.57 -18.67
CA GLU A 16 -14.43 9.60 -19.67
C GLU A 16 -15.86 9.50 -20.20
N GLY A 17 -16.36 8.29 -20.43
CA GLY A 17 -17.74 8.07 -20.88
C GLY A 17 -18.81 8.50 -19.87
N VAL A 18 -18.54 8.38 -18.56
CA VAL A 18 -19.50 8.72 -17.50
C VAL A 18 -19.31 10.14 -16.96
N ALA A 19 -18.07 10.65 -16.94
CA ALA A 19 -17.71 11.92 -16.30
C ALA A 19 -16.53 12.61 -17.02
N PRO A 20 -16.73 13.10 -18.26
CA PRO A 20 -15.65 13.56 -19.15
C PRO A 20 -14.82 14.74 -18.63
N ASN A 21 -15.40 15.57 -17.75
CA ASN A 21 -14.74 16.74 -17.16
C ASN A 21 -14.36 16.56 -15.68
N SER A 22 -14.38 15.32 -15.19
CA SER A 22 -14.08 15.04 -13.79
C SER A 22 -12.57 15.09 -13.48
N TRP A 23 -12.28 15.23 -12.19
CA TRP A 23 -10.94 15.10 -11.63
C TRP A 23 -10.89 13.87 -10.70
N PRO A 24 -10.37 12.73 -11.17
CA PRO A 24 -10.35 11.52 -10.36
C PRO A 24 -9.30 11.60 -9.25
N CYS A 25 -9.48 10.77 -8.22
CA CYS A 25 -8.44 10.48 -7.24
C CYS A 25 -8.14 8.98 -7.28
N TRP A 26 -6.89 8.63 -7.57
CA TRP A 26 -6.43 7.26 -7.75
C TRP A 26 -5.79 6.74 -6.47
N ALA A 27 -6.12 5.50 -6.10
CA ALA A 27 -5.56 4.82 -4.94
C ALA A 27 -5.32 3.34 -5.28
N MET A 28 -4.19 2.79 -4.85
CA MET A 28 -3.93 1.36 -4.92
C MET A 28 -4.23 0.68 -3.59
N SER A 29 -3.93 1.33 -2.47
CA SER A 29 -4.27 0.83 -1.14
C SER A 29 -5.00 1.89 -0.32
N ASN A 30 -5.71 1.44 0.69
CA ASN A 30 -6.26 2.27 1.77
C ASN A 30 -6.45 1.34 2.99
N HIS A 31 -7.16 1.83 4.01
CA HIS A 31 -7.41 1.10 5.25
C HIS A 31 -8.57 0.08 5.17
N ASP A 32 -9.17 -0.13 4.00
CA ASP A 32 -10.31 -1.02 3.80
C ASP A 32 -10.03 -2.20 2.86
N VAL A 33 -8.89 -2.19 2.18
CA VAL A 33 -8.55 -3.22 1.19
C VAL A 33 -7.19 -3.83 1.51
N THR A 34 -7.05 -5.12 1.22
CA THR A 34 -5.77 -5.82 1.26
C THR A 34 -4.70 -5.01 0.53
N ARG A 35 -3.53 -4.80 1.15
CA ARG A 35 -2.41 -4.03 0.58
C ARG A 35 -2.12 -4.49 -0.85
N HIS A 36 -1.96 -3.51 -1.75
CA HIS A 36 -1.89 -3.80 -3.19
C HIS A 36 -0.72 -4.74 -3.56
N VAL A 37 0.40 -4.70 -2.83
CA VAL A 37 1.54 -5.61 -3.00
C VAL A 37 1.10 -7.08 -2.91
N THR A 38 0.35 -7.44 -1.87
CA THR A 38 -0.19 -8.80 -1.73
C THR A 38 -1.38 -9.04 -2.66
N ARG A 39 -2.33 -8.11 -2.73
CA ARG A 39 -3.57 -8.26 -3.52
C ARG A 39 -3.29 -8.46 -5.02
N TRP A 40 -2.21 -7.87 -5.52
CA TRP A 40 -1.76 -8.00 -6.89
C TRP A 40 -0.55 -8.92 -7.04
N ASN A 41 -0.02 -9.51 -5.96
CA ASN A 41 1.15 -10.39 -5.98
C ASN A 41 2.35 -9.74 -6.70
N LEU A 42 2.79 -8.59 -6.20
CA LEU A 42 3.87 -7.81 -6.79
C LEU A 42 5.21 -8.17 -6.15
N SER A 43 6.25 -8.24 -6.99
CA SER A 43 7.63 -8.10 -6.54
C SER A 43 7.94 -6.62 -6.26
N ASP A 44 9.11 -6.33 -5.67
CA ASP A 44 9.55 -4.93 -5.50
C ASP A 44 9.67 -4.20 -6.84
N ALA A 45 10.15 -4.87 -7.89
CA ALA A 45 10.17 -4.30 -9.24
C ALA A 45 8.74 -3.97 -9.72
N GLY A 46 7.77 -4.82 -9.41
CA GLY A 46 6.36 -4.56 -9.68
C GLY A 46 5.82 -3.37 -8.89
N ALA A 47 6.06 -3.31 -7.58
CA ALA A 47 5.63 -2.20 -6.72
C ALA A 47 6.19 -0.86 -7.23
N LYS A 48 7.47 -0.83 -7.61
CA LYS A 48 8.13 0.33 -8.21
C LYS A 48 7.50 0.72 -9.56
N ALA A 49 7.23 -0.24 -10.43
CA ALA A 49 6.59 0.01 -11.72
C ALA A 49 5.19 0.63 -11.54
N TYR A 50 4.36 0.07 -10.64
CA TYR A 50 3.03 0.60 -10.37
C TYR A 50 3.06 1.97 -9.66
N ALA A 51 4.04 2.22 -8.80
CA ALA A 51 4.25 3.55 -8.21
C ALA A 51 4.53 4.60 -9.29
N THR A 52 5.37 4.27 -10.29
CA THR A 52 5.61 5.15 -11.45
C THR A 52 4.33 5.37 -12.25
N VAL A 53 3.58 4.30 -12.55
CA VAL A 53 2.31 4.40 -13.26
C VAL A 53 1.34 5.32 -12.52
N LEU A 54 1.17 5.13 -11.21
CA LEU A 54 0.27 5.93 -10.37
C LEU A 54 0.64 7.42 -10.39
N MET A 55 1.93 7.75 -10.38
CA MET A 55 2.41 9.14 -10.47
C MET A 55 2.20 9.76 -11.85
N CYS A 56 2.06 8.95 -12.91
CA CYS A 56 1.80 9.41 -14.28
C CYS A 56 0.30 9.51 -14.61
N LEU A 57 -0.61 9.06 -13.74
CA LEU A 57 -2.05 9.14 -14.00
C LEU A 57 -2.56 10.59 -13.84
N ARG A 58 -3.43 11.03 -14.76
CA ARG A 58 -4.16 12.29 -14.62
C ARG A 58 -5.12 12.19 -13.42
N GLY A 59 -4.89 13.01 -12.40
CA GLY A 59 -5.75 13.06 -11.21
C GLY A 59 -4.97 13.31 -9.93
N SER A 60 -5.70 13.34 -8.82
CA SER A 60 -5.11 13.28 -7.48
C SER A 60 -4.66 11.86 -7.17
N VAL A 61 -3.74 11.70 -6.22
CA VAL A 61 -3.28 10.38 -5.76
C VAL A 61 -3.43 10.28 -4.25
N CYS A 62 -3.95 9.15 -3.78
CA CYS A 62 -3.86 8.74 -2.38
C CYS A 62 -2.79 7.66 -2.25
N LEU A 63 -1.81 7.91 -1.37
CA LEU A 63 -0.84 6.92 -0.93
C LEU A 63 -1.19 6.47 0.49
N TYR A 64 -1.12 5.17 0.74
CA TYR A 64 -1.43 4.60 2.06
C TYR A 64 -0.16 4.27 2.83
N GLN A 65 -0.15 4.47 4.15
CA GLN A 65 1.03 4.25 4.97
C GLN A 65 1.62 2.83 4.80
N GLY A 66 2.92 2.77 4.49
CA GLY A 66 3.64 1.53 4.24
C GLY A 66 3.52 0.98 2.81
N GLU A 67 2.72 1.59 1.93
CA GLU A 67 2.75 1.29 0.49
C GLU A 67 4.12 1.66 -0.11
N GLU A 68 4.70 2.76 0.36
CA GLU A 68 6.04 3.24 -0.01
C GLU A 68 7.17 2.33 0.48
N LEU A 69 6.92 1.53 1.52
CA LEU A 69 7.86 0.49 1.98
C LEU A 69 7.53 -0.86 1.34
N GLY A 70 6.58 -0.93 0.42
CA GLY A 70 6.10 -2.17 -0.18
C GLY A 70 5.62 -3.21 0.84
N LEU A 71 4.99 -2.78 1.94
CA LEU A 71 4.52 -3.71 2.97
C LEU A 71 3.48 -4.68 2.39
N PRO A 72 3.63 -6.00 2.61
CA PRO A 72 2.60 -6.98 2.27
C PRO A 72 1.42 -6.90 3.25
N GLU A 73 0.30 -7.51 2.90
CA GLU A 73 -0.80 -7.75 3.85
C GLU A 73 -0.30 -8.58 5.05
N ALA A 74 -0.71 -8.17 6.25
CA ALA A 74 -0.46 -8.95 7.45
C ALA A 74 -1.49 -10.07 7.61
N GLU A 75 -1.02 -11.25 8.03
CA GLU A 75 -1.89 -12.30 8.54
C GLU A 75 -2.18 -12.02 10.03
N ILE A 76 -3.46 -11.87 10.38
CA ILE A 76 -3.92 -11.59 11.75
C ILE A 76 -4.59 -12.84 12.29
N ALA A 77 -4.18 -13.26 13.49
CA ALA A 77 -4.81 -14.35 14.21
C ALA A 77 -6.21 -13.94 14.70
N TYR A 78 -7.13 -14.91 14.86
CA TYR A 78 -8.51 -14.60 15.23
C TYR A 78 -8.60 -13.85 16.56
N GLU A 79 -7.79 -14.26 17.54
CA GLU A 79 -7.67 -13.66 18.87
C GLU A 79 -7.18 -12.21 18.85
N ASP A 80 -6.44 -11.82 17.81
CA ASP A 80 -5.90 -10.47 17.64
C ASP A 80 -6.85 -9.54 16.87
N LEU A 81 -7.88 -10.08 16.21
CA LEU A 81 -8.80 -9.28 15.40
C LEU A 81 -9.44 -8.16 16.23
N GLN A 82 -9.49 -6.97 15.63
CA GLN A 82 -10.14 -5.79 16.15
C GLN A 82 -11.34 -5.39 15.29
N ASP A 83 -11.30 -5.61 13.97
CA ASP A 83 -12.36 -5.27 13.03
C ASP A 83 -13.62 -6.12 13.28
N PRO A 84 -14.76 -5.51 13.65
CA PRO A 84 -16.02 -6.23 13.83
C PRO A 84 -16.44 -7.01 12.57
N TYR A 85 -16.13 -6.47 11.39
CA TYR A 85 -16.46 -7.12 10.12
C TYR A 85 -15.65 -8.41 9.91
N GLY A 86 -14.40 -8.46 10.39
CA GLY A 86 -13.60 -9.68 10.36
C GLY A 86 -14.04 -10.74 11.38
N LYS A 87 -14.57 -10.31 12.53
CA LYS A 87 -15.10 -11.23 13.55
C LYS A 87 -16.39 -11.92 13.10
N GLU A 88 -17.27 -11.18 12.43
CA GLU A 88 -18.58 -11.68 11.99
C GLU A 88 -18.48 -12.72 10.86
N PHE A 89 -17.56 -12.52 9.91
CA PHE A 89 -17.45 -13.33 8.69
C PHE A 89 -16.22 -14.25 8.66
N TRP A 90 -15.67 -14.56 9.84
CA TRP A 90 -14.55 -15.49 9.96
C TRP A 90 -14.98 -16.94 9.68
N PRO A 91 -14.17 -17.75 8.96
CA PRO A 91 -12.86 -17.45 8.40
C PRO A 91 -12.85 -16.94 6.95
N GLU A 92 -13.99 -16.93 6.26
CA GLU A 92 -14.09 -16.62 4.83
C GLU A 92 -13.65 -15.19 4.51
N TYR A 93 -13.91 -14.26 5.42
CA TYR A 93 -13.47 -12.88 5.34
C TYR A 93 -12.87 -12.43 6.69
N LYS A 94 -11.55 -12.22 6.70
CA LYS A 94 -10.78 -11.89 7.91
C LYS A 94 -10.81 -10.42 8.32
N GLY A 95 -11.66 -9.59 7.70
CA GLY A 95 -11.71 -8.16 7.99
C GLY A 95 -10.61 -7.36 7.31
N ARG A 96 -10.37 -6.17 7.84
CA ARG A 96 -9.45 -5.16 7.30
C ARG A 96 -8.19 -4.98 8.13
N ASP A 97 -8.04 -5.70 9.24
CA ASP A 97 -6.92 -5.54 10.16
C ASP A 97 -5.55 -5.82 9.53
N GLY A 98 -5.50 -6.70 8.51
CA GLY A 98 -4.27 -7.04 7.79
C GLY A 98 -3.57 -5.85 7.14
N CYS A 99 -4.31 -4.80 6.77
CA CYS A 99 -3.74 -3.57 6.23
C CYS A 99 -3.47 -2.49 7.31
N ARG A 100 -3.96 -2.66 8.54
CA ARG A 100 -3.99 -1.66 9.61
C ARG A 100 -2.94 -1.85 10.69
N THR A 101 -2.07 -2.84 10.55
CA THR A 101 -1.01 -3.11 11.52
C THR A 101 -0.10 -1.90 11.72
N PRO A 102 0.56 -1.80 12.89
CA PRO A 102 1.46 -0.68 13.17
C PRO A 102 2.55 -0.50 12.11
N MET A 103 2.97 0.75 11.88
CA MET A 103 4.12 1.05 11.04
C MET A 103 5.42 0.53 11.67
N VAL A 104 6.35 0.13 10.81
CA VAL A 104 7.67 -0.40 11.18
C VAL A 104 8.76 0.63 10.89
N TRP A 105 9.21 1.34 11.92
CA TRP A 105 10.25 2.38 11.81
C TRP A 105 11.67 1.78 11.85
N ASP A 106 11.90 0.82 12.75
CA ASP A 106 13.20 0.17 12.97
C ASP A 106 13.06 -1.24 13.55
N MET A 107 14.18 -1.88 13.92
CA MET A 107 14.22 -3.23 14.50
C MET A 107 14.02 -3.26 16.03
N GLY A 108 13.63 -2.13 16.63
CA GLY A 108 13.36 -2.01 18.05
C GLY A 108 12.04 -2.67 18.47
N VAL A 109 11.70 -2.49 19.74
CA VAL A 109 10.46 -3.02 20.33
C VAL A 109 9.25 -2.56 19.50
N ASN A 110 8.41 -3.52 19.10
CA ASN A 110 7.25 -3.30 18.23
C ASN A 110 7.60 -2.53 16.93
N GLY A 111 8.75 -2.82 16.33
CA GLY A 111 9.19 -2.15 15.11
C GLY A 111 9.45 -0.66 15.30
N GLY A 112 9.76 -0.21 16.51
CA GLY A 112 9.92 1.21 16.86
C GLY A 112 8.60 1.98 16.95
N PHE A 113 7.44 1.32 16.82
CA PHE A 113 6.12 1.98 16.85
C PHE A 113 5.72 2.45 18.25
N SER A 114 5.97 1.61 19.26
CA SER A 114 5.54 1.87 20.63
C SER A 114 6.36 1.03 21.61
N PRO A 115 6.75 1.58 22.78
CA PRO A 115 7.38 0.79 23.84
C PRO A 115 6.39 -0.16 24.53
N SER A 116 5.08 0.02 24.34
CA SER A 116 4.00 -0.82 24.89
C SER A 116 3.32 -1.64 23.81
N GLN A 117 2.64 -2.72 24.21
CA GLN A 117 1.90 -3.60 23.29
C GLN A 117 0.93 -2.78 22.41
N PRO A 118 1.09 -2.80 21.07
CA PRO A 118 0.17 -2.13 20.16
C PRO A 118 -1.20 -2.83 20.09
N TRP A 119 -2.19 -2.09 19.60
CA TRP A 119 -3.57 -2.54 19.43
C TRP A 119 -3.77 -3.65 18.38
N LEU A 120 -2.80 -3.81 17.46
CA LEU A 120 -2.65 -4.94 16.54
C LEU A 120 -1.18 -5.40 16.55
N PRO A 121 -0.90 -6.69 16.30
CA PRO A 121 0.46 -7.20 16.29
C PRO A 121 1.32 -6.58 15.19
N VAL A 122 2.63 -6.51 15.42
CA VAL A 122 3.62 -6.11 14.40
C VAL A 122 4.01 -7.35 13.58
N PRO A 123 3.72 -7.39 12.27
CA PRO A 123 3.99 -8.57 11.46
C PRO A 123 5.49 -8.78 11.25
N HIS A 124 5.95 -10.02 11.36
CA HIS A 124 7.36 -10.34 11.12
C HIS A 124 7.82 -9.96 9.71
N ALA A 125 6.94 -10.14 8.70
CA ALA A 125 7.23 -9.75 7.31
C ALA A 125 7.44 -8.23 7.14
N HIS A 126 6.84 -7.41 8.02
CA HIS A 126 7.03 -5.96 7.97
C HIS A 126 8.37 -5.56 8.58
N LEU A 127 8.84 -6.24 9.61
CA LEU A 127 10.15 -5.96 10.23
C LEU A 127 11.33 -6.11 9.24
N GLN A 128 11.18 -6.90 8.19
CA GLN A 128 12.18 -7.00 7.11
C GLN A 128 12.22 -5.76 6.19
N ARG A 129 11.30 -4.81 6.37
CA ARG A 129 11.06 -3.63 5.53
C ARG A 129 10.90 -2.35 6.35
N THR A 130 11.61 -2.28 7.48
CA THR A 130 11.57 -1.09 8.34
C THR A 130 11.98 0.15 7.58
N VAL A 131 11.47 1.32 7.97
CA VAL A 131 11.89 2.60 7.40
C VAL A 131 13.42 2.75 7.44
N THR A 132 14.05 2.38 8.56
CA THR A 132 15.51 2.44 8.70
C THR A 132 16.23 1.56 7.67
N ALA A 133 15.74 0.35 7.40
CA ALA A 133 16.33 -0.53 6.40
C ALA A 133 16.12 0.00 4.97
N GLU A 134 14.91 0.45 4.64
CA GLU A 134 14.58 1.01 3.31
C GLU A 134 15.30 2.36 3.06
N GLU A 135 15.60 3.14 4.10
CA GLU A 135 16.42 4.35 4.01
C GLU A 135 17.88 4.03 3.65
N ALA A 136 18.43 2.97 4.23
CA ALA A 136 19.83 2.57 4.04
C ALA A 136 20.11 1.95 2.66
N ASP A 137 19.10 1.33 2.03
CA ASP A 137 19.22 0.76 0.69
C ASP A 137 18.79 1.76 -0.39
N ALA A 138 19.75 2.32 -1.14
CA ALA A 138 19.47 3.26 -2.22
C ALA A 138 18.60 2.67 -3.36
N GLN A 139 18.49 1.35 -3.45
CA GLN A 139 17.63 0.66 -4.40
C GLN A 139 16.28 0.25 -3.82
N SER A 140 15.91 0.74 -2.63
CA SER A 140 14.67 0.37 -1.94
C SER A 140 13.39 0.83 -2.66
N VAL A 141 12.24 0.30 -2.24
CA VAL A 141 10.95 0.76 -2.75
C VAL A 141 10.69 2.20 -2.28
N LEU A 142 11.09 2.53 -1.06
CA LEU A 142 10.98 3.88 -0.49
C LEU A 142 11.65 4.94 -1.35
N HIS A 143 12.92 4.72 -1.73
CA HIS A 143 13.65 5.67 -2.57
C HIS A 143 13.06 5.77 -3.98
N HIS A 144 12.50 4.68 -4.51
CA HIS A 144 11.77 4.73 -5.78
C HIS A 144 10.49 5.57 -5.69
N TYR A 145 9.70 5.45 -4.62
CA TYR A 145 8.53 6.31 -4.40
C TYR A 145 8.92 7.79 -4.33
N ARG A 146 9.99 8.12 -3.59
CA ARG A 146 10.53 9.48 -3.51
C ARG A 146 10.96 10.00 -4.88
N TRP A 147 11.65 9.15 -5.66
CA TRP A 147 12.04 9.48 -7.03
C TRP A 147 10.82 9.72 -7.92
N ALA A 148 9.80 8.85 -7.90
CA ALA A 148 8.62 8.97 -8.74
C ALA A 148 7.78 10.22 -8.40
N ILE A 149 7.60 10.52 -7.11
CA ILE A 149 6.93 11.75 -6.65
C ILE A 149 7.75 12.98 -7.06
N GLY A 150 9.08 12.92 -6.89
CA GLY A 150 9.99 13.98 -7.30
C GLY A 150 9.98 14.23 -8.81
N LEU A 151 9.90 13.16 -9.61
CA LEU A 151 9.73 13.21 -11.06
C LEU A 151 8.43 13.93 -11.40
N ARG A 152 7.29 13.46 -10.88
CA ARG A 152 5.98 14.10 -11.08
C ARG A 152 5.99 15.58 -10.77
N ARG A 153 6.60 15.98 -9.65
CA ARG A 153 6.69 17.40 -9.25
C ARG A 153 7.51 18.25 -10.23
N LYS A 154 8.50 17.67 -10.90
CA LYS A 154 9.36 18.37 -11.88
C LYS A 154 8.73 18.48 -13.27
N HIS A 155 7.64 17.77 -13.53
CA HIS A 155 6.97 17.74 -14.84
C HIS A 155 5.51 18.22 -14.70
N PRO A 156 5.19 19.47 -15.07
CA PRO A 156 3.85 20.04 -14.90
C PRO A 156 2.72 19.46 -15.77
N ALA A 157 3.02 18.56 -16.71
CA ALA A 157 2.10 18.07 -17.74
C ALA A 157 1.18 16.94 -17.24
#